data_AF-A0A970R6A7-F1
#
_entry.id   AF-A0A970R6A7-F1
#
_cell.length_a   1.000
_cell.length_b   1.000
_cell.length_c   1.000
_cell.angle_alpha   90.00
_cell.angle_beta   90.00
_cell.angle_gamma   90.00
#
_symmetry.space_group_name_H-M   'P 1'
#
loop_
_entity.id
_entity.type
_entity.pdbx_description
1 polymer ?
#
loop_
_entity_poly.entity_id
_entity_poly.type
_entity_poly.pdbx_seq_one_letter_code
_entity_poly.pdbx_strand_id
1 'polypeptide(L)'
;MKSSFPGSIKKFTSANLYQLNTYLMHLAGNRSHKCNATAEGMLLYPVLQPLQRLDVNFSGHRIRIESLDLNQSWREIGKRLEELVVN
;
A
#
# COMPACT_ATOMS: atom_id res chain seq x y z
N MET A 1 1.69 -27.55 13.93
CA MET A 1 0.69 -26.46 13.94
C MET A 1 0.80 -25.70 12.62
N LYS A 2 -0.13 -25.89 11.68
CA LYS A 2 -0.17 -25.17 10.39
C LYS A 2 -1.44 -24.32 10.37
N SER A 3 -1.37 -23.08 10.85
CA SER A 3 -2.43 -22.10 10.59
C SER A 3 -2.22 -21.54 9.19
N SER A 4 -2.77 -22.24 8.19
CA SER A 4 -2.91 -21.66 6.86
C SER A 4 -3.97 -20.57 6.93
N PHE A 5 -3.55 -19.31 6.99
CA PHE A 5 -4.44 -18.17 6.75
C PHE A 5 -5.13 -18.37 5.38
N PRO A 6 -6.45 -18.16 5.26
CA PRO A 6 -7.18 -18.40 4.02
C PRO A 6 -6.76 -17.35 2.99
N GLY A 7 -5.79 -17.71 2.15
CA GLY A 7 -5.22 -16.88 1.08
C GLY A 7 -3.77 -16.48 1.39
N SER A 8 -2.84 -16.98 0.58
CA SER A 8 -1.43 -16.55 0.63
C SER A 8 -1.34 -15.03 0.44
N ILE A 9 -0.58 -14.33 1.28
CA ILE A 9 -0.34 -12.87 1.22
C ILE A 9 -0.09 -12.40 -0.22
N LYS A 10 0.70 -13.16 -1.00
CA LYS A 10 0.96 -12.89 -2.43
C LYS A 10 -0.30 -12.70 -3.29
N LYS A 11 -1.37 -13.49 -3.06
CA LYS A 11 -2.65 -13.36 -3.78
C LYS A 11 -3.43 -12.11 -3.36
N PHE A 12 -3.39 -11.75 -2.07
CA PHE A 12 -4.00 -10.53 -1.57
C PHE A 12 -3.27 -9.28 -2.07
N THR A 13 -1.94 -9.31 -2.12
CA THR A 13 -1.13 -8.24 -2.68
C THR A 13 -1.47 -7.98 -4.14
N SER A 14 -1.66 -9.03 -4.95
CA SER A 14 -2.05 -8.86 -6.36
C SER A 14 -3.48 -8.30 -6.54
N ALA A 15 -4.44 -8.73 -5.72
CA ALA A 15 -5.82 -8.27 -5.81
C ALA A 15 -5.96 -6.79 -5.42
N ASN A 16 -5.35 -6.40 -4.30
CA ASN A 16 -5.39 -5.02 -3.82
C ASN A 16 -4.60 -4.07 -4.74
N LEU A 17 -3.50 -4.56 -5.33
CA LEU A 17 -2.73 -3.80 -6.32
C LEU A 17 -3.57 -3.50 -7.56
N TYR A 18 -4.31 -4.50 -8.06
CA TYR A 18 -5.21 -4.30 -9.19
C TYR A 18 -6.31 -3.26 -8.86
N GLN A 19 -6.96 -3.39 -7.71
CA GLN A 19 -7.98 -2.44 -7.27
C GLN A 19 -7.44 -1.02 -7.17
N LEU A 20 -6.30 -0.83 -6.49
CA LEU A 20 -5.67 0.47 -6.32
C LEU A 20 -5.29 1.08 -7.68
N ASN A 21 -4.75 0.28 -8.59
CA ASN A 21 -4.46 0.74 -9.94
C ASN A 21 -5.72 1.20 -10.69
N THR A 22 -6.82 0.44 -10.62
CA THR A 22 -8.09 0.86 -11.24
C THR A 22 -8.56 2.20 -10.70
N TYR A 23 -8.43 2.44 -9.38
CA TYR A 23 -8.78 3.73 -8.79
C TYR A 23 -7.88 4.87 -9.28
N LEU A 24 -6.57 4.66 -9.37
CA LEU A 24 -5.63 5.67 -9.87
C LEU A 24 -5.90 5.99 -11.35
N MET A 25 -6.18 4.98 -12.17
CA MET A 25 -6.53 5.17 -13.59
C MET A 25 -7.82 5.98 -13.76
N HIS A 26 -8.87 5.64 -13.02
CA HIS A 26 -10.11 6.41 -13.06
C HIS A 26 -9.92 7.83 -12.55
N LEU A 27 -9.11 8.01 -11.50
CA LEU A 27 -8.78 9.33 -10.99
C LEU A 27 -8.03 10.14 -12.03
N ALA A 28 -7.02 9.58 -12.69
CA ALA A 28 -6.24 10.24 -13.73
C ALA A 28 -7.09 10.71 -14.93
N GLY A 29 -8.11 9.94 -15.29
CA GLY A 29 -9.10 10.32 -16.31
C GLY A 29 -10.01 11.47 -15.88
N ASN A 30 -10.16 11.70 -14.56
CA ASN A 30 -10.98 12.77 -14.02
C ASN A 30 -10.21 14.10 -13.97
N ARG A 31 -10.68 15.09 -14.73
CA ARG A 31 -10.06 16.42 -14.82
C ARG A 31 -10.53 17.43 -13.76
N SER A 32 -11.26 16.98 -12.74
CA SER A 32 -11.75 17.85 -11.66
C SER A 32 -10.64 18.51 -10.85
N HIS A 33 -9.47 17.87 -10.73
CA HIS A 33 -8.34 18.38 -9.97
C HIS A 33 -7.02 18.14 -10.71
N LYS A 34 -6.10 19.12 -10.68
CA LYS A 34 -4.82 19.07 -11.42
C LYS A 34 -3.91 17.93 -10.96
N CYS A 35 -3.98 17.57 -9.68
CA CYS A 35 -3.15 16.51 -9.08
C CYS A 35 -3.63 15.08 -9.42
N ASN A 36 -4.81 14.92 -10.02
CA ASN A 36 -5.38 13.60 -10.28
C ASN A 36 -4.51 12.76 -11.23
N ALA A 37 -3.94 13.40 -12.25
CA ALA A 37 -3.09 12.73 -13.24
C ALA A 37 -1.77 12.22 -12.64
N THR A 38 -1.32 12.81 -11.53
CA THR A 38 -0.06 12.47 -10.86
C THR A 38 -0.28 11.85 -9.49
N ALA A 39 -1.49 11.36 -9.21
CA ALA A 39 -1.80 10.74 -7.93
C ALA A 39 -0.97 9.45 -7.75
N GLU A 40 -0.45 9.27 -6.54
CA GLU A 40 0.25 8.06 -6.12
C GLU A 40 -0.62 7.23 -5.18
N GLY A 41 -0.36 5.93 -5.12
CA GLY A 41 -1.07 5.01 -4.24
C GLY A 41 -0.15 4.38 -3.19
N MET A 42 -0.72 3.96 -2.06
CA MET A 42 -0.04 3.13 -1.07
C MET A 42 -0.91 1.96 -0.62
N LEU A 43 -0.34 0.76 -0.57
CA LEU A 43 -0.92 -0.40 0.11
C LEU A 43 -0.16 -0.62 1.42
N LEU A 44 -0.91 -0.65 2.53
CA LEU A 44 -0.36 -0.85 3.86
C LEU A 44 -0.78 -2.22 4.40
N TYR A 45 0.19 -3.04 4.79
CA TYR A 45 -0.06 -4.38 5.32
C TYR A 45 0.50 -4.55 6.73
N PRO A 46 -0.26 -5.14 7.66
CA PRO A 46 0.27 -5.55 8.96
C PRO A 46 1.09 -6.85 8.81
N VAL A 47 2.34 -6.88 9.28
CA VAL A 47 3.18 -8.09 9.26
C VAL A 47 4.01 -8.23 10.53
N LEU A 48 4.22 -9.48 10.97
CA LEU A 48 5.12 -9.83 12.08
C LEU A 48 6.51 -10.17 11.52
N GLN A 49 7.14 -9.18 10.88
CA GLN A 49 8.48 -9.24 10.27
C GLN A 49 8.72 -10.34 9.19
N PRO A 50 9.64 -10.13 8.24
CA PRO A 50 10.37 -8.90 7.97
C PRO A 50 9.48 -7.82 7.33
N LEU A 51 9.81 -6.55 7.57
CA LEU A 51 9.16 -5.44 6.90
C LEU A 51 9.53 -5.45 5.42
N GLN A 52 8.52 -5.41 4.54
CA GLN A 52 8.72 -5.30 3.11
C GLN A 52 8.29 -3.91 2.64
N ARG A 53 9.19 -3.23 1.92
CA ARG A 53 8.91 -2.04 1.13
C ARG A 53 9.12 -2.39 -0.34
N LEU A 54 8.14 -2.10 -1.17
CA LEU A 54 8.24 -2.26 -2.61
C LEU A 54 7.65 -1.02 -3.29
N ASP A 55 8.36 -0.51 -4.29
CA ASP A 55 7.91 0.61 -5.12
C ASP A 55 7.68 0.06 -6.52
N VAL A 56 6.46 0.19 -7.03
CA VAL A 56 6.10 -0.26 -8.38
C VAL A 56 5.51 0.89 -9.15
N ASN A 57 5.98 1.06 -10.39
CA ASN A 57 5.32 1.92 -11.35
C ASN A 57 4.39 1.05 -12.18
N PHE A 58 3.09 1.30 -12.10
CA PHE A 58 2.07 0.56 -12.83
C PHE A 58 1.21 1.55 -13.62
N SER A 59 1.17 1.38 -14.95
CA SER A 59 0.41 2.26 -15.85
C SER A 59 0.73 3.76 -15.71
N GLY A 60 1.97 4.11 -15.34
CA GLY A 60 2.42 5.50 -15.17
C GLY A 60 2.15 6.09 -13.78
N HIS A 61 1.50 5.34 -12.88
CA HIS A 61 1.32 5.75 -11.49
C HIS A 61 2.27 5.00 -10.58
N ARG A 62 2.81 5.72 -9.61
CA ARG A 62 3.62 5.14 -8.54
C ARG A 62 2.71 4.54 -7.47
N ILE A 63 2.98 3.29 -7.12
CA ILE A 63 2.32 2.59 -6.03
C ILE A 63 3.38 2.06 -5.07
N ARG A 64 3.26 2.46 -3.80
CA ARG A 64 4.11 1.97 -2.72
C ARG A 64 3.41 0.84 -1.97
N ILE A 65 4.09 -0.25 -1.71
CA ILE A 65 3.63 -1.31 -0.83
C ILE A 65 4.50 -1.25 0.41
N GLU A 66 3.87 -1.00 1.55
CA GLU A 66 4.51 -0.83 2.85
C GLU A 66 3.98 -1.87 3.82
N SER A 67 4.90 -2.40 4.63
CA SER A 67 4.55 -3.26 5.74
C SER A 67 4.72 -2.52 7.06
N LEU A 68 3.86 -2.83 8.03
CA LEU A 68 3.85 -2.23 9.36
C LEU A 68 3.94 -3.33 10.41
N ASP A 69 4.95 -3.24 11.29
CA ASP A 69 5.07 -4.11 12.46
C ASP A 69 4.04 -3.66 13.51
N LEU A 70 3.13 -4.56 13.86
CA LEU A 70 2.13 -4.32 14.90
C LEU A 70 2.58 -4.84 16.28
N ASN A 71 3.71 -5.54 16.37
CA ASN A 71 4.25 -6.09 17.62
C ASN A 71 5.16 -5.10 18.37
N GLN A 72 4.79 -3.82 18.33
CA GLN A 72 5.49 -2.72 18.98
C GLN A 72 4.50 -1.82 19.71
N SER A 73 4.99 -0.87 20.51
CA SER A 73 4.09 0.03 21.25
C SER A 73 3.27 0.88 20.28
N TRP A 74 2.03 1.21 20.66
CA TRP A 74 1.14 2.03 19.81
C TRP A 74 1.75 3.38 19.42
N ARG A 75 2.62 3.94 20.27
CA ARG A 75 3.33 5.19 20.00
C ARG A 75 4.31 5.02 18.83
N GLU A 76 5.03 3.91 18.79
CA GLU A 76 5.94 3.58 17.69
C GLU A 76 5.17 3.27 16.40
N ILE A 77 4.01 2.59 16.50
CA ILE A 77 3.12 2.38 15.34
C ILE A 77 2.65 3.72 14.78
N GLY A 78 2.19 4.63 15.66
CA GLY A 78 1.74 5.97 15.27
C GLY A 78 2.82 6.78 14.58
N LYS A 79 4.01 6.85 15.20
CA LYS A 79 5.18 7.51 14.60
C LYS A 79 5.52 6.92 13.24
N ARG A 80 5.47 5.60 13.10
CA ARG A 80 5.75 4.94 11.82
C ARG A 80 4.72 5.29 10.75
N LEU A 81 3.44 5.39 11.10
CA LEU A 81 2.39 5.80 10.16
C LEU A 81 2.59 7.25 9.68
N GLU A 82 2.98 8.16 10.58
CA GLU A 82 3.31 9.54 10.23
C GLU A 82 4.48 9.62 9.24
N GLU A 83 5.56 8.85 9.47
CA GLU A 83 6.72 8.78 8.58
C GLU A 83 6.37 8.30 7.15
N LEU A 84 5.30 7.50 6.99
CA LEU A 84 4.89 6.99 5.68
C LEU A 84 4.22 8.06 4.81
N VAL A 85 3.51 9.01 5.42
CA VAL A 85 2.67 10.01 4.71
C VAL A 85 3.44 11.29 4.41
N VAL A 86 4.47 11.62 5.19
CA VAL A 86 5.20 12.91 5.09
C VAL A 86 6.31 12.91 4.02
N ASN A 87 6.49 11.82 3.28
CA ASN A 87 7.45 11.76 2.15
C ASN A 87 6.98 12.52 0.91
#